data_AF-A0A399E3A8-F1
#
_entry.id   AF-A0A399E3A8-F1
#
_cell.length_a   1.000
_cell.length_b   1.000
_cell.length_c   1.000
_cell.angle_alpha   90.00
_cell.angle_beta   90.00
_cell.angle_gamma   90.00
#
_symmetry.space_group_name_H-M   'P 1'
#
loop_
_entity.id
_entity.type
_entity.pdbx_description
1 polymer ?
#
loop_
_entity_poly.entity_id
_entity_poly.type
_entity_poly.pdbx_seq_one_letter_code
_entity_poly.pdbx_strand_id
1 'polypeptide(L)'
;MLTLQKINSLAGHQVLECVGQEAGDTFRIIVKHTSPSHYEALGKIVLANAETHYQASGPMTPNLLLQWLNTLFERWPGTKTIPWAIHDLDEKTQQFVREVYKAIEAV
;
A
#
# COMPACT_ATOMS: atom_id res chain seq x y z
N MET A 1 8.79 2.94 9.25
CA MET A 1 8.40 1.55 9.59
C MET A 1 6.92 1.45 9.96
N LEU A 2 6.20 0.55 9.28
CA LEU A 2 4.82 0.18 9.57
C LEU A 2 4.77 -0.85 10.72
N THR A 3 3.75 -0.77 11.57
CA THR A 3 3.54 -1.71 12.69
C THR A 3 2.10 -2.22 12.70
N LEU A 4 1.87 -3.36 13.34
CA LEU A 4 0.51 -3.89 13.56
C LEU A 4 -0.38 -2.89 14.29
N GLN A 5 0.17 -2.19 15.28
CA GLN A 5 -0.56 -1.15 16.01
C GLN A 5 -1.05 -0.04 15.08
N LYS A 6 -0.21 0.41 14.13
CA LYS A 6 -0.62 1.41 13.14
C LYS A 6 -1.77 0.89 12.27
N ILE A 7 -1.67 -0.33 11.74
CA ILE A 7 -2.73 -0.94 10.92
C ILE A 7 -4.05 -1.03 11.71
N ASN A 8 -3.98 -1.54 12.94
CA ASN A 8 -5.15 -1.70 13.81
C ASN A 8 -5.75 -0.37 14.31
N SER A 9 -4.99 0.72 14.28
CA SER A 9 -5.46 2.05 14.66
C SER A 9 -6.15 2.80 13.52
N LEU A 10 -6.13 2.24 12.31
CA LEU A 10 -6.77 2.85 11.15
C LEU A 10 -8.28 2.93 11.39
N ALA A 11 -8.90 4.06 11.03
CA ALA A 11 -10.35 4.18 11.03
C ALA A 11 -10.94 3.83 9.65
N GLY A 12 -12.21 3.43 9.58
CA GLY A 12 -12.85 2.98 8.35
C GLY A 12 -12.87 3.98 7.18
N HIS A 13 -12.73 5.29 7.46
CA HIS A 13 -12.67 6.36 6.47
C HIS A 13 -11.24 6.82 6.17
N GLN A 14 -10.24 6.22 6.81
CA GLN A 14 -8.84 6.58 6.68
C GLN A 14 -8.08 5.55 5.87
N VAL A 15 -6.93 5.99 5.38
CA VAL A 15 -5.90 5.14 4.81
C VAL A 15 -4.57 5.36 5.51
N LEU A 16 -3.74 4.33 5.48
CA LEU A 16 -2.34 4.38 5.80
C LEU A 16 -1.57 4.44 4.49
N GLU A 17 -0.86 5.52 4.22
CA GLU A 17 -0.16 5.74 2.96
C GLU A 17 1.35 5.81 3.16
N CYS A 18 2.06 5.23 2.20
CA CYS A 18 3.50 5.24 2.05
C CYS A 18 3.85 5.64 0.62
N VAL A 19 4.70 6.66 0.49
CA VAL A 19 5.27 7.09 -0.79
C VAL A 19 6.78 7.13 -0.64
N GLY A 20 7.49 6.55 -1.61
CA GLY A 20 8.94 6.49 -1.55
C GLY A 20 9.60 6.28 -2.89
N GLN A 21 10.92 6.39 -2.84
CA GLN A 21 11.82 6.17 -3.96
C GLN A 21 13.07 5.45 -3.47
N GLU A 22 13.48 4.41 -4.18
CA GLU A 22 14.71 3.67 -3.89
C GLU A 22 15.31 3.12 -5.18
N ALA A 23 16.62 3.32 -5.38
CA ALA A 23 17.35 2.84 -6.57
C ALA A 23 16.76 3.27 -7.93
N GLY A 24 16.02 4.38 -7.98
CA GLY A 24 15.34 4.86 -9.19
C GLY A 24 13.90 4.36 -9.35
N ASP A 25 13.49 3.36 -8.57
CA ASP A 25 12.11 2.91 -8.49
C ASP A 25 11.32 3.84 -7.58
N THR A 26 10.06 4.11 -7.93
CA THR A 26 9.12 4.85 -7.09
C THR A 26 7.94 3.98 -6.75
N PHE A 27 7.38 4.14 -5.55
CA PHE A 27 6.18 3.42 -5.17
C PHE A 27 5.27 4.30 -4.33
N ARG A 28 3.98 4.07 -4.53
CA ARG A 28 2.90 4.55 -3.69
C ARG A 28 2.09 3.34 -3.27
N ILE A 29 1.99 3.13 -1.96
CA ILE A 29 1.22 2.03 -1.38
C ILE A 29 0.29 2.61 -0.32
N ILE A 30 -0.97 2.20 -0.37
CA ILE A 30 -1.95 2.51 0.67
C ILE A 30 -2.43 1.23 1.33
N VAL A 31 -2.86 1.33 2.58
CA VAL A 31 -3.63 0.33 3.32
C VAL A 31 -4.97 0.94 3.69
N LYS A 32 -6.07 0.25 3.38
CA LYS A 32 -7.44 0.67 3.69
C LYS A 32 -8.22 -0.44 4.38
N HIS A 33 -9.29 -0.07 5.09
CA HIS A 33 -10.27 -1.03 5.57
C HIS A 33 -11.03 -1.70 4.43
N THR A 34 -11.31 -2.99 4.62
CA THR A 34 -12.32 -3.72 3.84
C THR A 34 -13.44 -4.23 4.75
N SER A 35 -13.13 -4.53 6.01
CA SER A 35 -14.09 -4.82 7.08
C SER A 35 -13.47 -4.46 8.45
N PRO A 36 -14.19 -4.57 9.58
CA PRO A 36 -13.64 -4.23 10.90
C PRO A 36 -12.34 -4.97 11.28
N SER A 37 -12.12 -6.17 10.74
CA SER A 37 -10.94 -7.00 11.04
C SER A 37 -10.08 -7.31 9.80
N HIS A 38 -10.41 -6.73 8.64
CA HIS A 38 -9.67 -6.95 7.40
C HIS A 38 -9.29 -5.65 6.72
N TYR A 39 -8.13 -5.72 6.11
CA TYR A 39 -7.45 -4.62 5.46
C TYR A 39 -6.92 -5.10 4.12
N GLU A 40 -6.61 -4.14 3.27
CA GLU A 40 -6.07 -4.42 1.94
C GLU A 40 -5.01 -3.38 1.62
N ALA A 41 -3.88 -3.84 1.11
CA ALA A 41 -2.86 -3.00 0.51
C ALA A 41 -3.08 -2.88 -0.99
N LEU A 42 -3.00 -1.66 -1.50
CA LEU A 42 -3.02 -1.33 -2.92
C LEU A 42 -1.77 -0.54 -3.26
N GLY A 43 -1.06 -0.95 -4.30
CA GLY A 43 0.25 -0.41 -4.65
C GLY A 43 0.40 -0.12 -6.13
N LYS A 44 1.13 0.95 -6.44
CA LYS A 44 1.70 1.23 -7.75
C LYS A 44 3.20 1.40 -7.59
N ILE A 45 3.96 0.62 -8.33
CA ILE A 45 5.43 0.64 -8.36
C ILE A 45 5.84 0.98 -9.79
N VAL A 46 6.60 2.06 -9.96
CA VAL A 46 7.20 2.43 -11.24
C VAL A 46 8.69 2.14 -11.12
N LEU A 47 9.17 1.19 -11.91
CA LEU A 47 10.57 0.80 -11.93
C LEU A 47 11.42 1.84 -12.67
N ALA A 48 12.73 1.82 -12.44
CA ALA A 48 13.69 2.71 -13.09
C ALA A 48 13.69 2.59 -14.63
N ASN A 49 13.26 1.46 -15.18
CA ASN A 49 13.08 1.24 -16.63
C ASN A 49 11.72 1.75 -17.16
N ALA A 50 10.95 2.48 -16.35
CA ALA A 50 9.61 2.99 -16.62
C ALA A 50 8.49 1.94 -16.70
N GLU A 51 8.76 0.66 -16.38
CA GLU A 51 7.71 -0.34 -16.23
C GLU A 51 6.88 -0.06 -14.98
N THR A 52 5.56 -0.20 -15.09
CA THR A 52 4.64 0.02 -13.97
C THR A 52 4.00 -1.29 -13.55
N HIS A 53 4.14 -1.62 -12.27
CA HIS A 53 3.50 -2.77 -11.64
C HIS A 53 2.45 -2.29 -10.65
N TYR A 54 1.25 -2.86 -10.77
CA TYR A 54 0.17 -2.68 -9.82
C TYR A 54 0.07 -3.91 -8.94
N GLN A 55 -0.21 -3.68 -7.65
CA GLN A 55 -0.28 -4.74 -6.64
C GLN A 55 -1.56 -4.56 -5.82
N ALA A 56 -2.23 -5.67 -5.55
CA ALA A 56 -3.33 -5.73 -4.60
C ALA A 56 -3.16 -6.98 -3.73
N SER A 57 -3.16 -6.79 -2.42
CA SER A 57 -3.04 -7.91 -1.48
C SER A 57 -4.33 -8.73 -1.39
N GLY A 58 -5.47 -8.12 -1.72
CA GLY A 58 -6.80 -8.58 -1.33
C GLY A 58 -7.06 -8.40 0.18
N PRO A 59 -8.30 -8.66 0.63
CA PRO A 59 -8.68 -8.54 2.05
C PRO A 59 -7.96 -9.57 2.92
N MET A 60 -7.25 -9.12 3.95
CA MET A 60 -6.56 -10.01 4.89
C MET A 60 -6.47 -9.43 6.30
N THR A 61 -6.11 -10.27 7.27
CA THR A 61 -5.90 -9.86 8.66
C THR A 61 -4.63 -8.99 8.78
N PRO A 62 -4.53 -8.12 9.81
CA PRO A 62 -3.37 -7.24 10.01
C PRO A 62 -2.02 -7.95 10.01
N ASN A 63 -1.95 -9.14 10.61
CA ASN A 63 -0.72 -9.94 10.69
C ASN A 63 -0.25 -10.40 9.31
N LEU A 64 -1.18 -10.96 8.51
CA LEU A 64 -0.89 -11.38 7.15
C LEU A 64 -0.55 -10.18 6.26
N LEU A 65 -1.24 -9.05 6.44
CA LEU A 65 -0.96 -7.82 5.70
C LEU A 65 0.45 -7.31 5.96
N LEU A 66 0.87 -7.27 7.23
CA LEU A 66 2.21 -6.82 7.57
C LEU A 66 3.28 -7.76 6.99
N GLN A 67 3.05 -9.08 7.01
CA GLN A 67 3.95 -10.04 6.38
C GLN A 67 4.03 -9.83 4.87
N TRP A 68 2.88 -9.70 4.20
CA TRP A 68 2.80 -9.44 2.76
C TRP A 68 3.55 -8.16 2.37
N LEU A 69 3.35 -7.08 3.11
CA LEU A 69 4.07 -5.82 2.90
C LEU A 69 5.58 -5.99 3.11
N ASN A 70 6.00 -6.69 4.17
CA ASN A 70 7.42 -6.96 4.40
C ASN A 70 8.05 -7.72 3.22
N THR A 71 7.36 -8.75 2.70
CA THR A 71 7.82 -9.51 1.53
C THR A 71 7.88 -8.64 0.28
N LEU A 72 6.86 -7.81 0.03
CA LEU A 72 6.88 -6.86 -1.10
C LEU A 72 8.11 -5.95 -1.06
N PHE A 73 8.46 -5.49 0.14
CA PHE A 73 9.55 -4.57 0.38
C PHE A 73 10.95 -5.22 0.46
N GLU A 74 11.08 -6.55 0.38
CA GLU A 74 12.38 -7.22 0.41
C GLU A 74 13.32 -6.75 -0.72
N ARG A 75 12.76 -6.29 -1.85
CA ARG A 75 13.52 -5.75 -2.98
C ARG A 75 14.11 -4.36 -2.74
N TRP A 76 13.62 -3.65 -1.72
CA TRP A 76 13.99 -2.26 -1.42
C TRP A 76 14.34 -2.13 0.07
N PRO A 77 15.55 -2.53 0.50
CA PRO A 77 15.90 -2.58 1.92
C PRO A 77 15.80 -1.23 2.65
N GLY A 78 15.94 -0.11 1.94
CA GLY A 78 15.74 1.25 2.46
C GLY A 78 14.29 1.57 2.83
N THR A 79 13.32 0.85 2.28
CA THR A 79 11.89 1.05 2.55
C THR A 79 11.48 0.89 4.01
N LYS A 80 12.26 0.16 4.80
CA LYS A 80 12.04 0.02 6.26
C LYS A 80 11.96 1.36 6.97
N THR A 81 12.65 2.38 6.44
CA THR A 81 12.71 3.73 7.00
C THR A 81 11.57 4.63 6.52
N ILE A 82 10.81 4.24 5.51
CA ILE A 82 9.84 5.14 4.88
C ILE A 82 8.69 5.44 5.85
N PRO A 83 8.31 6.73 5.97
CA PRO A 83 7.21 7.13 6.82
C PRO A 83 5.88 6.64 6.26
N TRP A 84 5.05 6.16 7.17
CA TRP A 84 3.65 5.84 6.90
C TRP A 84 2.78 6.91 7.55
N ALA A 85 2.00 7.60 6.73
CA ALA A 85 1.08 8.65 7.14
C ALA A 85 -0.35 8.11 7.22
N ILE A 86 -1.12 8.58 8.21
CA ILE A 86 -2.56 8.33 8.29
C ILE A 86 -3.27 9.58 7.80
N HIS A 87 -4.21 9.42 6.88
CA HIS A 87 -5.07 10.51 6.44
C HIS A 87 -6.41 9.96 5.92
N ASP A 88 -7.37 10.84 5.68
CA ASP A 88 -8.68 10.45 5.18
C ASP A 88 -8.61 9.97 3.72
N LEU A 89 -9.57 9.12 3.33
CA LEU A 89 -9.75 8.65 1.96
C LEU A 89 -10.26 9.77 1.04
N ASP A 90 -9.36 10.70 0.73
CA ASP A 90 -9.61 11.85 -0.12
C ASP A 90 -9.83 11.48 -1.59
N GLU A 91 -10.21 12.45 -2.41
CA GLU A 91 -10.50 12.22 -3.82
C GLU A 91 -9.29 11.65 -4.59
N LYS A 92 -8.07 12.11 -4.28
CA LYS A 92 -6.84 11.64 -4.94
C LYS A 92 -6.54 10.19 -4.62
N THR A 93 -6.74 9.79 -3.37
CA THR A 93 -6.58 8.40 -2.94
C THR A 93 -7.69 7.53 -3.51
N GLN A 94 -8.93 8.02 -3.61
CA GLN A 94 -9.99 7.28 -4.29
C GLN A 94 -9.70 7.10 -5.78
N GLN A 95 -9.14 8.11 -6.46
CA GLN A 95 -8.69 7.99 -7.85
C GLN A 95 -7.59 6.94 -7.99
N PHE A 96 -6.60 6.96 -7.09
CA PHE A 96 -5.55 5.94 -7.03
C PHE A 96 -6.10 4.53 -6.82
N VAL A 97 -7.04 4.34 -5.89
CA VAL A 97 -7.70 3.04 -5.67
C VAL A 97 -8.36 2.52 -6.94
N ARG A 98 -9.10 3.39 -7.65
CA ARG A 98 -9.76 3.03 -8.92
C ARG A 98 -8.74 2.68 -10.01
N GLU A 99 -7.61 3.40 -10.07
CA GLU A 99 -6.53 3.13 -11.01
C GLU A 99 -5.94 1.73 -10.77
N VAL A 100 -5.58 1.40 -9.52
CA VAL A 100 -5.00 0.10 -9.17
C VAL A 100 -5.96 -1.03 -9.53
N TYR A 101 -7.25 -0.93 -9.16
CA TYR A 101 -8.22 -1.97 -9.48
C TYR A 101 -8.41 -2.19 -10.99
N LYS A 102 -8.52 -1.11 -11.76
CA LYS A 102 -8.63 -1.22 -13.23
C LYS A 102 -7.41 -1.90 -13.85
N ALA A 103 -6.22 -1.62 -13.32
CA ALA A 103 -4.99 -2.17 -13.85
C ALA A 103 -4.85 -3.68 -13.56
N ILE A 104 -5.28 -4.15 -12.38
CA ILE A 104 -5.22 -5.58 -12.03
C ILE A 104 -6.34 -6.40 -12.69
N GLU A 105 -7.49 -5.79 -13.01
CA GLU A 105 -8.57 -6.46 -13.74
C GLU A 105 -8.25 -6.67 -15.24
N ALA A 106 -7.31 -5.91 -15.78
CA ALA A 106 -6.90 -5.96 -17.18
C ALA A 106 -5.82 -7.02 -17.49
N VAL A 107 -5.37 -7.77 -16.47
CA VAL A 107 -4.33 -8.81 -16.52
C VAL A 107 -4.97 -10.19 -16.35
#